data_AF-A0A317CFV3-F1
#
_entry.id   AF-A0A317CFV3-F1
#
_cell.length_a   1.000
_cell.length_b   1.000
_cell.length_c   1.000
_cell.angle_alpha   90.00
_cell.angle_beta   90.00
_cell.angle_gamma   90.00
#
_symmetry.space_group_name_H-M   'P 1'
#
loop_
_entity.id
_entity.type
_entity.pdbx_description
1 polymer ?
#
loop_
_entity_poly.entity_id
_entity_poly.type
_entity_poly.pdbx_seq_one_letter_code
_entity_poly.pdbx_strand_id
1 'polypeptide(L)'
;MKSPTNFRLEETTLSLLAQLANQLHTTRTDIVEQAIANYAKLKMAKHNRLMALAGSYDEETADNMLDDIKQSRRNKDRDFAE
;
A
#
# COMPACT_ATOMS: atom_id res chain seq x y z
N MET A 1 11.55 -19.19 -8.59
CA MET A 1 11.48 -19.31 -10.07
C MET A 1 10.28 -18.49 -10.54
N LYS A 2 10.44 -17.65 -11.58
CA LYS A 2 9.30 -16.93 -12.17
C LYS A 2 8.40 -17.94 -12.89
N SER A 3 7.11 -17.99 -12.54
CA SER A 3 6.13 -18.84 -13.24
C SER A 3 5.55 -18.08 -14.43
N PRO A 4 5.52 -18.67 -15.64
CA PRO A 4 4.88 -18.04 -16.78
C PRO A 4 3.37 -17.89 -16.51
N THR A 5 2.85 -16.68 -16.76
CA THR A 5 1.44 -16.35 -16.56
C THR A 5 0.89 -15.82 -17.87
N ASN A 6 -0.22 -16.40 -18.34
CA ASN A 6 -0.86 -15.99 -19.58
C ASN A 6 -2.01 -15.04 -19.29
N PHE A 7 -2.06 -13.92 -19.99
CA PHE A 7 -3.14 -12.94 -19.90
C PHE A 7 -3.91 -12.88 -21.21
N ARG A 8 -5.24 -12.83 -21.12
CA ARG A 8 -6.08 -12.42 -22.24
C ARG A 8 -6.43 -10.95 -22.06
N LEU A 9 -6.05 -10.15 -23.04
CA LEU A 9 -6.26 -8.70 -23.06
C LEU A 9 -7.05 -8.34 -24.31
N GLU A 10 -7.81 -7.26 -24.23
CA GLU A 10 -8.47 -6.70 -25.38
C GLU A 10 -7.47 -6.21 -26.44
N GLU A 11 -7.88 -6.24 -27.70
CA GLU A 11 -7.03 -5.86 -28.83
C GLU A 11 -6.53 -4.41 -28.73
N THR A 12 -7.37 -3.50 -28.26
CA THR A 12 -7.03 -2.10 -27.97
C THR A 12 -5.86 -1.99 -27.00
N THR A 13 -5.87 -2.82 -25.94
CA THR A 13 -4.82 -2.86 -24.91
C THR A 13 -3.54 -3.45 -25.47
N LEU A 14 -3.63 -4.50 -26.30
CA LEU A 14 -2.46 -5.09 -26.97
C LEU A 14 -1.79 -4.10 -27.93
N SER A 15 -2.59 -3.31 -28.65
CA SER A 15 -2.10 -2.25 -29.54
C SER A 15 -1.37 -1.16 -28.76
N LEU A 16 -1.95 -0.70 -27.66
CA LEU A 16 -1.31 0.29 -26.77
C LEU A 16 0.02 -0.23 -26.20
N LEU A 17 0.05 -1.48 -25.73
CA LEU A 17 1.29 -2.10 -25.22
C LEU A 17 2.36 -2.21 -26.30
N ALA A 18 1.98 -2.50 -27.55
CA ALA A 18 2.91 -2.54 -28.66
C ALA A 18 3.49 -1.15 -29.00
N GLN A 19 2.65 -0.11 -28.98
CA GLN A 19 3.10 1.27 -29.19
C GLN A 19 4.08 1.72 -28.09
N LEU A 20 3.75 1.45 -26.82
CA LEU A 20 4.62 1.75 -25.67
C LEU A 20 5.93 0.98 -25.75
N ALA A 21 5.90 -0.30 -26.13
CA ALA A 21 7.10 -1.12 -26.30
C ALA A 21 8.07 -0.50 -27.32
N ASN A 22 7.53 -0.03 -28.43
CA ASN A 22 8.32 0.64 -29.46
C ASN A 22 8.89 1.99 -28.98
N GLN A 23 8.08 2.80 -28.28
CA GLN A 23 8.50 4.12 -27.79
C GLN A 23 9.58 4.03 -26.69
N LEU A 24 9.47 3.04 -25.81
CA LEU A 24 10.37 2.86 -24.67
C LEU A 24 11.53 1.91 -24.98
N HIS A 25 11.63 1.42 -26.22
CA HIS A 25 12.63 0.44 -26.65
C HIS A 25 12.73 -0.78 -25.71
N THR A 26 11.57 -1.27 -25.26
CA THR A 26 11.46 -2.43 -24.36
C THR A 26 10.44 -3.43 -24.88
N THR A 27 10.21 -4.52 -24.15
CA THR A 27 9.24 -5.55 -24.50
C THR A 27 7.87 -5.28 -23.87
N ARG A 28 6.81 -5.77 -24.53
CA ARG A 28 5.45 -5.76 -23.97
C ARG A 28 5.38 -6.42 -22.59
N THR A 29 6.13 -7.51 -22.41
CA THR A 29 6.22 -8.23 -21.14
C THR A 29 6.82 -7.38 -20.04
N ASP A 30 7.93 -6.68 -20.32
CA ASP A 30 8.60 -5.81 -19.34
C ASP A 30 7.71 -4.64 -18.91
N ILE A 31 6.99 -4.02 -19.86
CA ILE A 31 5.99 -2.99 -19.54
C ILE A 31 4.93 -3.52 -18.58
N VAL A 32 4.39 -4.72 -18.83
CA VAL A 32 3.38 -5.33 -17.96
C VAL A 32 3.97 -5.70 -16.60
N GLU A 33 5.18 -6.25 -16.54
CA GLU A 33 5.86 -6.55 -15.28
C GLU A 33 6.05 -5.29 -14.43
N GLN A 34 6.52 -4.19 -15.03
CA GLN A 34 6.71 -2.92 -14.34
C GLN A 34 5.38 -2.30 -13.87
N ALA A 35 4.34 -2.36 -14.71
CA ALA A 35 3.01 -1.88 -14.35
C ALA A 35 2.44 -2.65 -13.15
N ILE A 36 2.54 -3.98 -13.16
CA ILE A 36 2.09 -4.84 -12.06
C ILE A 36 2.90 -4.56 -10.79
N ALA A 37 4.23 -4.44 -10.90
CA ALA A 37 5.09 -4.13 -9.76
C ALA A 37 4.75 -2.77 -9.14
N ASN A 38 4.50 -1.75 -9.96
CA ASN A 38 4.11 -0.42 -9.50
C ASN A 38 2.73 -0.43 -8.86
N TYR A 39 1.76 -1.15 -9.44
CA TYR A 39 0.45 -1.32 -8.84
C TYR A 39 0.52 -2.05 -7.49
N ALA A 40 1.32 -3.12 -7.39
CA ALA A 40 1.53 -3.85 -6.15
C ALA A 40 2.15 -2.94 -5.08
N LYS A 41 3.17 -2.14 -5.42
CA LYS A 41 3.76 -1.15 -4.49
C LYS A 41 2.72 -0.15 -3.99
N LEU A 42 1.92 0.44 -4.89
CA LEU A 42 0.86 1.38 -4.52
C LEU A 42 -0.20 0.74 -3.62
N LYS A 43 -0.61 -0.49 -3.93
CA LYS A 43 -1.60 -1.22 -3.14
C LYS A 43 -1.06 -1.63 -1.78
N MET A 44 0.19 -2.08 -1.69
CA MET A 44 0.85 -2.44 -0.43
C MET A 44 1.05 -1.21 0.46
N ALA A 45 1.45 -0.07 -0.12
CA ALA A 45 1.54 1.20 0.60
C ALA A 45 0.20 1.63 1.19
N LYS A 46 -0.91 1.44 0.45
CA LYS A 46 -2.27 1.69 0.97
C LYS A 46 -2.73 0.69 2.02
N HIS A 47 -2.34 -0.58 1.92
CA HIS A 47 -2.80 -1.63 2.84
C HIS A 47 -2.04 -1.68 4.16
N ASN A 48 -0.83 -1.14 4.23
CA ASN A 48 -0.05 -1.14 5.45
C ASN A 48 -0.42 0.06 6.33
N ARG A 49 -1.63 0.02 6.91
CA ARG A 49 -2.19 1.07 7.77
C ARG A 49 -1.26 1.46 8.92
N LEU A 50 -0.45 0.53 9.42
CA LEU A 50 0.56 0.80 10.46
C LEU A 50 1.77 1.57 9.90
N MET A 51 2.26 1.24 8.70
CA MET A 51 3.31 2.02 8.03
C MET A 51 2.83 3.41 7.63
N ALA A 52 1.56 3.57 7.26
CA ALA A 52 0.98 4.89 6.98
C ALA A 52 0.91 5.81 8.23
N LEU A 53 0.96 5.23 9.42
CA LEU A 53 0.99 5.95 10.71
C LEU A 53 2.41 6.10 11.26
N ALA A 54 3.41 5.42 10.68
CA ALA A 54 4.79 5.53 11.11
C ALA A 54 5.34 6.92 10.70
N GLY A 55 5.57 7.79 11.69
CA GLY A 55 6.03 9.16 11.47
C GLY A 55 4.94 10.15 11.07
N SER A 56 3.65 9.80 11.22
CA SER A 56 2.54 10.75 10.98
C SER A 56 2.36 11.76 12.11
N TYR A 57 2.91 11.48 13.29
CA TYR A 57 2.94 12.36 14.44
C TYR A 57 4.38 12.63 14.82
N ASP A 58 4.67 13.84 15.29
CA ASP A 58 5.91 14.14 16.00
C ASP A 58 5.94 13.38 17.34
N GLU A 59 7.14 13.23 17.88
CA GLU A 59 7.43 12.44 19.08
C GLU A 59 6.60 12.89 20.28
N GLU A 60 6.48 14.21 20.48
CA GLU A 60 5.71 14.80 21.57
C GLU A 60 4.22 14.48 21.45
N THR A 61 3.64 14.62 20.26
CA THR A 61 2.23 14.31 19.99
C THR A 61 1.94 12.81 20.16
N ALA A 62 2.87 11.96 19.73
CA ALA A 62 2.75 10.51 19.88
C ALA A 62 2.78 10.08 21.36
N ASP A 63 3.70 10.65 22.14
CA ASP A 63 3.82 10.37 23.58
C ASP A 63 2.63 10.88 24.37
N ASN A 64 2.16 12.10 24.08
CA ASN A 64 0.95 12.65 24.70
C ASN A 64 -0.28 11.77 24.43
N MET A 65 -0.47 11.32 23.19
CA MET A 65 -1.57 10.41 22.84
C MET A 65 -1.44 9.06 23.54
N LEU A 66 -0.21 8.53 23.68
CA LEU A 66 0.03 7.28 24.39
C LEU A 66 -0.29 7.41 25.89
N ASP A 67 0.07 8.54 26.49
CA ASP A 67 -0.20 8.80 27.91
C ASP A 67 -1.69 9.02 28.17
N ASP A 68 -2.41 9.71 27.29
CA ASP A 68 -3.88 9.81 27.34
C ASP A 68 -4.54 8.43 27.27
N ILE A 69 -4.07 7.53 26.39
CA ILE A 69 -4.59 6.16 26.30
C ILE A 69 -4.33 5.37 27.59
N LYS A 70 -3.13 5.49 28.17
CA LYS A 70 -2.77 4.83 29.44
C LYS A 70 -3.61 5.35 30.60
N GLN A 71 -3.85 6.65 30.67
CA GLN A 71 -4.65 7.28 31.73
C GLN A 71 -6.14 6.98 31.58
N SER A 72 -6.65 6.95 30.34
CA SER A 72 -8.04 6.58 30.04
C SER A 72 -8.38 5.14 30.48
N ARG A 73 -7.43 4.20 30.35
CA ARG A 73 -7.62 2.81 30.84
C ARG A 73 -7.80 2.73 32.36
N ARG A 74 -7.29 3.67 33.15
CA ARG A 74 -7.45 3.69 34.61
C ARG A 74 -8.84 4.14 35.08
N ASN A 75 -9.66 4.74 34.21
CA ASN A 75 -11.00 5.21 34.60
C ASN A 75 -12.13 4.20 34.37
N LYS A 76 -11.88 3.06 33.73
CA LYS A 76 -12.94 2.05 33.51
C LYS A 76 -13.27 1.17 34.72
N ASP A 77 -12.44 1.19 35.77
CA ASP A 77 -12.66 0.39 36.98
C ASP A 77 -13.39 1.15 38.10
N ARG A 78 -13.85 2.39 37.86
CA ARG A 78 -14.49 3.23 38.90
C ARG A 78 -16.01 3.34 38.85
N ASP A 79 -16.67 2.76 37.84
CA ASP A 79 -18.13 2.85 37.68
C ASP A 79 -18.90 1.62 38.23
N PHE A 80 -18.27 0.73 39.01
CA PHE A 80 -18.92 -0.41 39.66
C PHE A 80 -18.62 -0.50 41.16
N ALA A 81 -18.99 0.53 41.91
CA ALA A 81 -19.16 0.43 43.36
C ALA A 81 -20.39 1.25 43.77
N GLU A 82 -21.56 0.60 43.71
CA GLU A 82 -22.74 0.94 44.51
C GLU A 82 -22.45 0.72 46.00
#